data_AF-A0A6F7W352-F1
#
_entry.id   AF-A0A6F7W352-F1
#
_cell.length_a   1.000
_cell.length_b   1.000
_cell.length_c   1.000
_cell.angle_alpha   90.00
_cell.angle_beta   90.00
_cell.angle_gamma   90.00
#
_symmetry.space_group_name_H-M   'P 1'
#
loop_
_entity.id
_entity.type
_entity.pdbx_description
1 polymer ?
#
loop_
_entity_poly.entity_id
_entity_poly.type
_entity_poly.pdbx_seq_one_letter_code
_entity_poly.pdbx_strand_id
1 'polypeptide(L)'
;GPPGDDPDGDGNRPWWTPAARTARTALTLLSLPVIGLAGGVRRPAHPPPQRLRIEADGVLLTDLDRPVERVSVSTAAPGGGLAEVVVHPHAADGPLRTRARAVTVSGPDFRYHADALIRGPVRSRTWTVLAEAWSLMLPHRP
;
A
#
# COMPACT_ATOMS: atom_id res chain seq x y z
N GLY A 1 -1.60 -62.58 13.68
CA GLY A 1 -0.82 -61.73 12.76
C GLY A 1 -1.50 -60.38 12.68
N PRO A 2 -0.75 -59.27 12.76
CA PRO A 2 -1.28 -57.90 12.93
C PRO A 2 -1.56 -57.25 11.54
N PRO A 3 -2.16 -56.05 11.44
CA PRO A 3 -1.69 -54.75 11.95
C PRO A 3 -2.75 -54.07 12.86
N GLY A 4 -2.47 -53.15 13.79
CA GLY A 4 -1.43 -52.12 13.81
C GLY A 4 -2.00 -50.83 13.24
N ASP A 5 -2.54 -49.95 14.10
CA ASP A 5 -2.65 -48.49 13.89
C ASP A 5 -3.40 -47.84 15.07
N ASP A 6 -2.67 -47.49 16.13
CA ASP A 6 -3.01 -46.31 16.93
C ASP A 6 -2.11 -45.18 16.39
N PRO A 7 -2.62 -44.28 15.53
CA PRO A 7 -1.84 -43.14 15.12
C PRO A 7 -1.76 -42.13 16.27
N ASP A 8 -0.56 -42.00 16.81
CA ASP A 8 0.06 -40.75 17.26
C ASP A 8 -0.93 -39.66 17.68
N GLY A 9 -1.24 -39.67 18.97
CA GLY A 9 -1.73 -38.49 19.67
C GLY A 9 -0.64 -37.43 19.74
N ASP A 10 -0.39 -36.74 18.63
CA ASP A 10 0.32 -35.46 18.59
C ASP A 10 -0.18 -34.61 17.41
N GLY A 11 -1.51 -34.44 17.39
CA GLY A 11 -2.23 -33.64 16.41
C GLY A 11 -2.27 -32.16 16.76
N ASN A 12 -1.18 -31.46 16.43
CA ASN A 12 -1.20 -30.12 15.86
C ASN A 12 -1.97 -29.05 16.65
N ARG A 13 -1.28 -28.44 17.63
CA ARG A 13 -1.66 -27.11 18.13
C ARG A 13 -1.79 -26.17 16.92
N PRO A 14 -2.95 -25.52 16.69
CA PRO A 14 -3.08 -24.58 15.58
C PRO A 14 -2.03 -23.48 15.78
N TRP A 15 -1.13 -23.34 14.81
CA TRP A 15 -0.03 -22.37 14.83
C TRP A 15 -0.50 -20.91 14.75
N TRP A 16 -1.81 -20.68 14.72
CA TRP A 16 -2.42 -19.38 14.60
C TRP A 16 -3.81 -19.36 15.22
N THR A 17 -4.13 -18.26 15.90
CA THR A 17 -5.45 -17.96 16.49
C THR A 17 -5.91 -16.61 15.96
N PRO A 18 -7.17 -16.44 15.53
CA PRO A 18 -7.63 -15.17 14.99
C PRO A 18 -8.04 -14.23 16.13
N ALA A 19 -7.08 -13.50 16.68
CA ALA A 19 -7.37 -12.30 17.46
C ALA A 19 -7.60 -11.12 16.50
N ALA A 20 -8.86 -10.94 16.11
CA ALA A 20 -9.35 -9.74 15.46
C ALA A 20 -9.19 -8.54 16.42
N ARG A 21 -8.07 -7.81 16.30
CA ARG A 21 -8.01 -6.34 16.45
C ARG A 21 -6.70 -5.65 16.04
N THR A 22 -5.70 -6.35 15.49
CA THR A 22 -4.38 -5.74 15.19
C THR A 22 -3.80 -6.17 13.85
N ALA A 23 -4.60 -6.19 12.78
CA ALA A 23 -4.07 -6.29 11.40
C ALA A 23 -3.39 -4.99 10.92
N ARG A 24 -2.75 -4.24 11.84
CA ARG A 24 -1.85 -3.12 11.53
C ARG A 24 -0.40 -3.42 11.92
N THR A 25 -0.12 -4.54 12.60
CA THR A 25 1.22 -4.85 13.14
C THR A 25 1.91 -6.07 12.51
N ALA A 26 1.20 -6.93 11.78
CA ALA A 26 1.77 -8.18 11.25
C ALA A 26 2.62 -8.01 9.97
N LEU A 27 2.45 -6.91 9.22
CA LEU A 27 3.32 -6.60 8.08
C LEU A 27 4.65 -5.92 8.50
N THR A 28 4.78 -5.50 9.75
CA THR A 28 5.98 -4.80 10.25
C THR A 28 7.13 -5.75 10.60
N LEU A 29 6.91 -7.07 10.70
CA LEU A 29 7.95 -8.02 11.12
C LEU A 29 8.63 -8.78 9.96
N LEU A 30 8.06 -8.77 8.76
CA LEU A 30 8.74 -9.30 7.54
C LEU A 30 9.64 -8.25 6.87
N SER A 31 9.72 -7.04 7.44
CA SER A 31 10.49 -5.92 6.94
C SER A 31 11.52 -5.39 7.95
N LEU A 32 11.78 -6.11 9.05
CA LEU A 32 12.89 -5.75 9.93
C LEU A 32 14.21 -6.24 9.33
N PRO A 33 15.16 -5.35 8.99
CA PRO A 33 16.55 -5.76 8.93
C PRO A 33 16.95 -6.16 10.35
N VAL A 34 17.61 -7.30 10.50
CA VAL A 34 18.41 -7.59 11.69
C VAL A 34 19.49 -6.51 11.75
N ILE A 35 19.25 -5.41 12.46
CA ILE A 35 20.27 -4.42 12.78
C ILE A 35 20.68 -4.67 14.22
N GLY A 36 21.61 -5.61 14.36
CA GLY A 36 22.53 -5.58 15.48
C GLY A 36 23.43 -4.35 15.35
N LEU A 37 23.49 -3.56 16.44
CA LEU A 37 24.62 -2.74 16.87
C LEU A 37 25.08 -1.58 15.95
N ALA A 38 24.84 -0.37 16.46
CA ALA A 38 25.49 0.91 16.15
C ALA A 38 25.18 1.58 14.80
N GLY A 39 24.53 2.74 14.87
CA GLY A 39 24.45 3.71 13.77
C GLY A 39 23.02 4.18 13.52
N GLY A 40 22.59 5.24 14.21
CA GLY A 40 21.28 5.83 14.01
C GLY A 40 21.08 6.21 12.54
N VAL A 41 20.29 5.42 11.82
CA VAL A 41 19.83 5.76 10.47
C VAL A 41 18.95 6.98 10.64
N ARG A 42 19.51 8.16 10.34
CA ARG A 42 18.72 9.37 10.14
C ARG A 42 17.62 9.01 9.15
N ARG A 43 16.38 9.01 9.63
CA ARG A 43 15.18 8.91 8.80
C ARG A 43 15.40 9.88 7.63
N PRO A 44 15.27 9.46 6.35
CA PRO A 44 15.47 10.38 5.26
C PRO A 44 14.59 11.61 5.52
N ALA A 45 15.18 12.80 5.41
CA ALA A 45 14.39 14.02 5.32
C ALA A 45 13.29 13.77 4.28
N HIS A 46 12.05 14.14 4.59
CA HIS A 46 10.96 13.98 3.62
C HIS A 46 11.44 14.54 2.28
N PRO A 47 11.19 13.84 1.16
CA PRO A 47 11.56 14.38 -0.14
C PRO A 47 10.95 15.79 -0.28
N PRO A 48 11.67 16.73 -0.90
CA PRO A 48 11.15 18.08 -1.05
C PRO A 48 9.78 18.04 -1.75
N PRO A 49 8.89 19.01 -1.46
CA PRO A 49 7.59 19.09 -2.12
C PRO A 49 7.74 19.02 -3.64
N GLN A 50 6.94 18.16 -4.27
CA GLN A 50 7.00 17.88 -5.69
C GLN A 50 5.92 18.66 -6.42
N ARG A 51 6.27 19.24 -7.58
CA ARG A 51 5.29 19.87 -8.46
C ARG A 51 4.67 18.81 -9.36
N LEU A 52 3.50 18.31 -8.97
CA LEU A 52 2.78 17.26 -9.67
C LEU A 52 1.37 17.73 -10.03
N ARG A 53 0.93 17.42 -11.24
CA ARG A 53 -0.46 17.48 -11.65
C ARG A 53 -1.10 16.13 -11.42
N ILE A 54 -2.22 16.12 -10.71
CA ILE A 54 -2.94 14.90 -10.33
C ILE A 54 -4.37 15.00 -10.82
N GLU A 55 -4.77 14.03 -11.63
CA GLU A 55 -6.13 13.89 -12.14
C GLU A 55 -6.72 12.57 -11.68
N ALA A 56 -7.98 12.58 -11.27
CA ALA A 56 -8.73 11.42 -10.84
C ALA A 56 -10.04 11.36 -11.63
N ASP A 57 -10.23 10.32 -12.44
CA ASP A 57 -11.33 10.21 -13.42
C ASP A 57 -11.50 11.46 -14.31
N GLY A 58 -10.37 12.07 -14.69
CA GLY A 58 -10.33 13.32 -15.48
C GLY A 58 -10.56 14.60 -14.68
N VAL A 59 -10.84 14.52 -13.37
CA VAL A 59 -10.99 15.68 -12.49
C VAL A 59 -9.64 16.07 -11.89
N LEU A 60 -9.25 17.33 -12.07
CA LEU A 60 -8.02 17.89 -11.50
C LEU A 60 -8.13 18.04 -9.98
N LEU A 61 -7.21 17.40 -9.25
CA LEU A 61 -7.10 17.49 -7.79
C LEU A 61 -6.09 18.56 -7.35
N THR A 62 -4.97 18.65 -8.05
CA THR A 62 -3.92 19.65 -7.85
C THR A 62 -3.09 19.77 -9.12
N ASP A 63 -2.51 20.94 -9.36
CA ASP A 63 -1.66 21.21 -10.53
C ASP A 63 -0.23 21.60 -10.08
N LEU A 64 0.66 21.78 -11.06
CA LEU A 64 2.10 22.03 -10.88
C LEU A 64 2.43 23.31 -10.07
N ASP A 65 1.50 24.25 -10.00
CA ASP A 65 1.61 25.48 -9.23
C ASP A 65 1.52 25.23 -7.72
N ARG A 66 0.87 24.13 -7.30
CA ARG A 66 0.65 23.72 -5.91
C ARG A 66 1.46 22.46 -5.57
N PRO A 67 2.66 22.60 -4.99
CA PRO A 67 3.49 21.46 -4.64
C PRO A 67 2.81 20.51 -3.65
N VAL A 68 3.07 19.22 -3.81
CA VAL A 68 2.57 18.15 -2.94
C VAL A 68 3.72 17.50 -2.17
N GLU A 69 3.49 17.19 -0.91
CA GLU A 69 4.45 16.45 -0.08
C GLU A 69 4.36 14.95 -0.33
N ARG A 70 3.14 14.46 -0.61
CA ARG A 70 2.87 13.03 -0.75
C ARG A 70 1.60 12.80 -1.56
N VAL A 71 1.63 11.75 -2.37
CA VAL A 71 0.48 11.20 -3.05
C VAL A 71 0.47 9.70 -2.77
N SER A 72 -0.67 9.16 -2.37
CA SER A 72 -0.87 7.71 -2.26
C SER A 72 -2.10 7.29 -3.03
N VAL A 73 -1.96 6.23 -3.80
CA VAL A 73 -3.04 5.56 -4.52
C VAL A 73 -3.09 4.12 -4.00
N SER A 74 -4.23 3.70 -3.49
CA SER A 74 -4.44 2.35 -2.97
C SER A 74 -5.80 1.84 -3.38
N THR A 75 -5.97 0.52 -3.46
CA THR A 75 -7.31 -0.07 -3.63
C THR A 75 -8.19 0.33 -2.45
N ALA A 76 -9.41 0.79 -2.71
CA ALA A 76 -10.40 1.01 -1.65
C ALA A 76 -10.83 -0.33 -1.02
N ALA A 77 -11.68 -0.26 0.01
CA ALA A 77 -12.23 -1.45 0.67
C ALA A 77 -12.79 -2.48 -0.35
N PRO A 78 -12.72 -3.80 -0.04
CA PRO A 78 -13.19 -4.86 -0.94
C PRO A 78 -14.60 -4.59 -1.50
N GLY A 79 -14.79 -4.89 -2.79
CA GLY A 79 -16.07 -4.69 -3.48
C GLY A 79 -16.35 -3.26 -3.97
N GLY A 80 -15.48 -2.30 -3.68
CA GLY A 80 -15.70 -0.89 -4.05
C GLY A 80 -15.37 -0.53 -5.50
N GLY A 81 -14.58 -1.33 -6.22
CA GLY A 81 -14.22 -1.10 -7.64
C GLY A 81 -13.51 0.24 -7.93
N LEU A 82 -13.01 0.93 -6.90
CA LEU A 82 -12.37 2.24 -6.99
C LEU A 82 -11.04 2.24 -6.21
N ALA A 83 -10.13 3.12 -6.59
CA ALA A 83 -8.93 3.42 -5.83
C ALA A 83 -9.24 4.59 -4.89
N GLU A 84 -8.71 4.53 -3.68
CA GLU A 84 -8.59 5.68 -2.80
C GLU A 84 -7.32 6.46 -3.19
N VAL A 85 -7.50 7.77 -3.39
CA VAL A 85 -6.41 8.71 -3.68
C VAL A 85 -6.34 9.70 -2.54
N VAL A 86 -5.15 9.81 -1.94
CA VAL A 86 -4.86 10.79 -0.89
C VAL A 86 -3.71 11.67 -1.36
N VAL A 87 -3.98 12.97 -1.45
CA VAL A 87 -3.00 13.99 -1.81
C VAL A 87 -2.73 14.83 -0.56
N HIS A 88 -1.47 15.06 -0.23
CA HIS A 88 -1.03 15.98 0.80
C HIS A 88 -0.39 17.21 0.13
N PRO A 89 -1.15 18.30 -0.07
CA PRO A 89 -0.58 19.55 -0.55
C PRO A 89 0.36 20.15 0.49
N HIS A 90 1.42 20.83 0.06
CA HIS A 90 2.42 21.39 0.95
C HIS A 90 1.92 22.57 1.81
N ALA A 91 1.00 23.38 1.26
CA ALA A 91 0.52 24.61 1.90
C ALA A 91 -0.96 24.54 2.32
N ALA A 92 -1.50 23.33 2.54
CA ALA A 92 -2.90 23.13 2.93
C ALA A 92 -3.03 22.58 4.34
N ASP A 93 -4.14 22.91 5.02
CA ASP A 93 -4.44 22.49 6.39
C ASP A 93 -4.72 20.97 6.51
N GLY A 94 -4.91 20.27 5.40
CA GLY A 94 -5.21 18.84 5.42
C GLY A 94 -5.14 18.15 4.06
N PRO A 95 -5.20 16.81 4.06
CA PRO A 95 -5.14 16.02 2.83
C PRO A 95 -6.45 16.08 2.05
N LEU A 96 -6.34 16.12 0.72
CA LEU A 96 -7.45 15.87 -0.18
C LEU A 96 -7.62 14.36 -0.36
N ARG A 97 -8.85 13.87 -0.19
CA ARG A 97 -9.21 12.46 -0.40
C ARG A 97 -10.28 12.35 -1.47
N THR A 98 -10.09 11.42 -2.40
CA THR A 98 -11.11 11.09 -3.39
C THR A 98 -11.07 9.59 -3.72
N ARG A 99 -12.09 9.11 -4.44
CA ARG A 99 -12.11 7.77 -5.00
C ARG A 99 -12.27 7.87 -6.52
N ALA A 100 -11.50 7.07 -7.25
CA ALA A 100 -11.51 7.10 -8.71
C ALA A 100 -11.18 5.75 -9.35
N ARG A 101 -11.59 5.56 -10.60
CA ARG A 101 -11.23 4.38 -11.41
C ARG A 101 -9.87 4.54 -12.07
N ALA A 102 -9.56 5.73 -12.54
CA ALA A 102 -8.30 6.07 -13.19
C ALA A 102 -7.65 7.27 -12.49
N VAL A 103 -6.35 7.18 -12.25
CA VAL A 103 -5.57 8.24 -11.63
C VAL A 103 -4.35 8.50 -12.50
N THR A 104 -4.19 9.74 -12.94
CA THR A 104 -3.01 10.17 -13.71
C THR A 104 -2.20 11.15 -12.89
N VAL A 105 -0.91 10.88 -12.75
CA VAL A 105 0.06 11.77 -12.11
C VAL A 105 1.09 12.17 -13.16
N SER A 106 1.31 13.46 -13.32
CA SER A 106 2.31 14.02 -14.25
C SER A 106 3.11 15.15 -13.63
N GLY A 107 4.30 15.43 -14.16
CA GLY A 107 5.18 16.48 -13.66
C GLY A 107 6.51 16.53 -14.41
N PRO A 108 7.54 17.20 -13.85
CA PRO A 108 8.91 17.19 -14.37
C PRO A 108 9.46 15.76 -14.42
N ASP A 109 10.18 15.28 -13.42
CA ASP A 109 10.48 13.85 -13.30
C ASP A 109 10.18 13.44 -11.87
N PHE A 110 9.45 12.33 -11.71
CA PHE A 110 9.15 11.79 -10.40
C PHE A 110 9.42 10.29 -10.33
N ARG A 111 9.65 9.82 -9.10
CA ARG A 111 9.75 8.41 -8.76
C ARG A 111 8.58 8.03 -7.88
N TYR A 112 8.13 6.80 -7.97
CA TYR A 112 7.03 6.30 -7.16
C TYR A 112 7.34 4.91 -6.62
N HIS A 113 6.74 4.58 -5.49
CA HIS A 113 6.73 3.22 -4.97
C HIS A 113 5.51 2.49 -5.51
N ALA A 114 5.71 1.27 -6.01
CA ALA A 114 4.66 0.32 -6.30
C ALA A 114 5.11 -1.05 -5.82
N ASP A 115 4.27 -1.69 -5.02
CA ASP A 115 4.60 -2.91 -4.29
C ASP A 115 5.89 -2.72 -3.48
N ALA A 116 6.90 -3.55 -3.71
CA ALA A 116 8.21 -3.46 -3.06
C ALA A 116 9.24 -2.64 -3.85
N LEU A 117 8.88 -2.04 -4.99
CA LEU A 117 9.81 -1.45 -5.93
C LEU A 117 9.67 0.07 -6.05
N ILE A 118 10.81 0.75 -6.16
CA ILE A 118 10.87 2.13 -6.62
C ILE A 118 10.95 2.12 -8.14
N ARG A 119 10.08 2.90 -8.79
CA ARG A 119 9.99 3.04 -10.25
C ARG A 119 10.26 4.49 -10.66
N GLY A 120 10.77 4.67 -11.88
CA GLY A 120 11.08 5.99 -12.46
C GLY A 120 12.59 6.29 -12.59
N PRO A 121 12.97 7.49 -13.05
CA PRO A 121 12.11 8.66 -13.25
C PRO A 121 11.10 8.49 -14.39
N VAL A 122 9.90 9.04 -14.20
CA VAL A 122 8.87 9.18 -15.24
C VAL A 122 8.29 10.59 -15.22
N ARG A 123 7.76 11.01 -16.37
CA ARG A 123 7.07 12.30 -16.55
C ARG A 123 5.57 12.19 -16.33
N SER A 124 5.00 11.01 -16.61
CA SER A 124 3.57 10.72 -16.45
C SER A 124 3.36 9.25 -16.15
N ARG A 125 2.38 8.95 -15.29
CA ARG A 125 1.92 7.59 -15.03
C ARG A 125 0.43 7.59 -14.74
N THR A 126 -0.28 6.64 -15.33
CA THR A 126 -1.68 6.36 -15.06
C THR A 126 -1.83 5.00 -14.38
N TRP A 127 -2.67 4.96 -13.34
CA TRP A 127 -3.12 3.73 -12.69
C TRP A 127 -4.62 3.61 -12.87
N THR A 128 -5.07 2.44 -13.32
CA THR A 128 -6.48 2.12 -13.50
C THR A 128 -6.84 0.94 -12.62
N VAL A 129 -7.95 1.06 -11.90
CA VAL A 129 -8.52 -0.05 -11.15
C VAL A 129 -9.19 -1.00 -12.10
N LEU A 130 -8.76 -2.25 -12.03
CA LEU A 130 -9.43 -3.38 -12.67
C LEU A 130 -10.19 -4.12 -11.57
N ALA A 131 -11.50 -3.87 -11.50
CA ALA A 131 -12.36 -4.57 -10.56
C ALA A 131 -12.38 -6.07 -10.88
N GLU A 132 -12.40 -6.90 -9.85
CA GLU A 132 -12.40 -8.37 -9.98
C GLU A 132 -11.23 -8.94 -10.82
N ALA A 133 -10.13 -8.20 -10.94
CA ALA A 133 -8.98 -8.64 -11.75
C ALA A 133 -8.24 -9.86 -11.16
N TRP A 134 -8.48 -10.16 -9.88
CA TRP A 134 -7.87 -11.28 -9.17
C TRP A 134 -8.94 -12.00 -8.37
N SER A 135 -8.96 -13.32 -8.48
CA SER A 135 -9.69 -14.20 -7.56
C SER A 135 -8.70 -14.80 -6.59
N LEU A 136 -8.90 -14.56 -5.29
CA LEU A 136 -8.02 -15.03 -4.23
C LEU A 136 -8.78 -15.98 -3.31
N MET A 137 -8.19 -17.15 -3.02
CA MET A 137 -8.65 -17.98 -1.91
C MET A 137 -8.22 -17.30 -0.61
N LEU A 138 -9.20 -16.81 0.15
CA LEU A 138 -8.95 -16.27 1.48
C LEU A 138 -9.31 -17.32 2.53
N PRO A 139 -8.58 -17.38 3.65
CA PRO A 139 -9.02 -18.20 4.77
C PRO A 139 -10.39 -17.69 5.23
N HIS A 140 -11.34 -18.60 5.35
CA HIS A 140 -12.61 -18.31 6.02
C HIS A 140 -12.32 -18.04 7.50
N ARG A 141 -12.93 -16.99 8.05
CA ARG A 141 -12.91 -16.79 9.50
C ARG A 141 -13.65 -17.96 10.15
N PRO A 142 -13.13 -18.53 11.25
CA PRO A 142 -13.89 -19.45 12.08
C PRO A 142 -15.07 -18.74 12.76
#